data_AF-A0A061ET83-F1
#
_entry.id   AF-A0A061ET83-F1
#
_cell.length_a   1.000
_cell.length_b   1.000
_cell.length_c   1.000
_cell.angle_alpha   90.00
_cell.angle_beta   90.00
_cell.angle_gamma   90.00
#
_symmetry.space_group_name_H-M   'P 1'
#
loop_
_entity.id
_entity.type
_entity.pdbx_description
1 polymer ?
#
loop_
_entity_poly.entity_id
_entity_poly.type
_entity_poly.pdbx_seq_one_letter_code
_entity_poly.pdbx_strand_id
1 'polypeptide(L)'
;RFLFFSFASSLFFFFFLNAENQTGSIFLFRYLFIKKKLSFLFQFSQSLWKMRALGLLILGILAVLSVVYCDVIPLERAFPLNKRVELSHLVARDQLRHSRILQGLVGGVVDFSVQGSSDPYLVGLYFTKVKLGSPPREFNVQIDTGSDILWVTCSSCPNCPQSSGLGIQLSLFDTASSSSARLVSCSDPMCSSEFQTTATQCSQSNQCSYSFQYGDGSGTSGYYVSDMLYFDAVLGQSLIANSSAVIMFGCSTYQSGDLTKTDKAVDGIFGFGRGDLSVISQLSSHGITPRVFSHCLRGDGSGGGIMVLGEIMEPGIVYSPLVPSQPHYNLVLQSIAVNGQFLAIDPSVFATSNNRGTIVDSGTTLAYLVQEAYDPFVSTITATVSPSVTPTIYKGNQCYLVPTSVNEIFPPVSLNFAGGASMTLKPEEYLIHSGFYVSCPT
;
A
#
# COMPACT_ATOMS: atom_id res chain seq x y z
N ARG A 1 -7.58 21.02 37.82
CA ARG A 1 -8.13 21.15 39.20
C ARG A 1 -8.42 19.72 39.64
N PHE A 2 -7.80 19.02 40.59
CA PHE A 2 -6.92 19.22 41.76
C PHE A 2 -5.85 18.08 41.72
N LEU A 3 -4.56 18.26 42.00
CA LEU A 3 -3.80 18.47 43.27
C LEU A 3 -3.34 17.17 44.00
N PHE A 4 -2.08 17.24 44.44
CA PHE A 4 -1.08 16.27 44.96
C PHE A 4 -1.37 15.57 46.32
N PHE A 5 -0.62 14.49 46.64
CA PHE A 5 0.49 14.37 47.66
C PHE A 5 0.92 12.88 47.82
N SER A 6 2.17 12.47 47.55
CA SER A 6 3.38 12.32 48.40
C SER A 6 3.25 11.49 49.69
N PHE A 7 4.13 10.49 49.87
CA PHE A 7 4.78 10.18 51.15
C PHE A 7 6.12 9.46 50.95
N ALA A 8 7.13 9.89 51.72
CA ALA A 8 8.44 9.28 51.90
C ALA A 8 8.52 8.66 53.31
N SER A 9 9.44 7.70 53.52
CA SER A 9 9.92 7.31 54.86
C SER A 9 11.37 6.82 54.79
N SER A 10 12.13 7.14 55.83
CA SER A 10 13.57 6.89 56.03
C SER A 10 13.84 6.13 57.35
N LEU A 11 15.12 5.78 57.56
CA LEU A 11 15.86 5.35 58.77
C LEU A 11 16.01 3.84 59.04
N PHE A 12 17.26 3.38 59.23
CA PHE A 12 17.89 3.19 60.56
C PHE A 12 19.42 2.94 60.45
N PHE A 13 20.17 3.36 61.48
CA PHE A 13 21.62 3.18 61.71
C PHE A 13 21.79 2.58 63.12
N PHE A 14 22.76 1.68 63.35
CA PHE A 14 23.56 1.59 64.59
C PHE A 14 24.75 0.61 64.41
N PHE A 15 25.93 0.99 64.91
CA PHE A 15 27.07 0.12 65.23
C PHE A 15 27.56 0.51 66.63
N PHE A 16 27.97 -0.49 67.43
CA PHE A 16 28.64 -0.34 68.73
C PHE A 16 29.99 -1.06 68.65
N LEU A 17 31.06 -0.46 69.19
CA LEU A 17 32.25 -1.18 69.67
C LEU A 17 32.99 -0.32 70.71
N ASN A 18 33.49 -1.01 71.73
CA ASN A 18 34.02 -0.52 73.00
C ASN A 18 35.56 -0.58 73.00
N ALA A 19 36.20 0.31 73.80
CA ALA A 19 37.52 0.31 74.50
C ALA A 19 38.71 -0.54 73.94
N GLU A 20 40.01 -0.19 74.03
CA GLU A 20 40.76 0.66 74.95
C GLU A 20 42.24 0.78 74.46
N ASN A 21 42.94 1.78 74.98
CA ASN A 21 44.39 1.85 75.27
C ASN A 21 45.40 2.51 74.31
N GLN A 22 46.26 3.29 74.95
CA GLN A 22 47.15 4.33 74.45
C GLN A 22 48.52 3.78 74.01
N THR A 23 49.03 4.26 72.87
CA THR A 23 50.45 4.67 72.62
C THR A 23 50.63 4.89 71.11
N GLY A 24 50.35 6.11 70.60
CA GLY A 24 50.49 6.38 69.16
C GLY A 24 50.42 7.85 68.72
N SER A 25 50.44 8.82 69.64
CA SER A 25 50.09 10.22 69.31
C SER A 25 51.13 11.03 68.52
N ILE A 26 52.34 10.52 68.27
CA ILE A 26 53.38 11.28 67.54
C ILE A 26 53.55 10.83 66.08
N PHE A 27 53.16 9.59 65.74
CA PHE A 27 53.16 9.12 64.34
C PHE A 27 51.87 9.47 63.57
N LEU A 28 50.73 9.58 64.26
CA LEU A 28 49.44 9.88 63.61
C LEU A 28 49.38 11.31 63.06
N PHE A 29 50.00 12.29 63.73
CA PHE A 29 49.95 13.70 63.32
C PHE A 29 50.71 13.98 62.01
N ARG A 30 51.82 13.28 61.74
CA ARG A 30 52.53 13.40 60.45
C ARG A 30 51.78 12.71 59.31
N TYR A 31 51.09 11.59 59.56
CA TYR A 31 50.34 10.86 58.54
C TYR A 31 49.01 11.56 58.16
N LEU A 32 48.33 12.19 59.13
CA LEU A 32 47.11 12.97 58.92
C LEU A 32 47.36 14.28 58.16
N PHE A 33 48.51 14.93 58.35
CA PHE A 33 48.87 16.14 57.59
C PHE A 33 49.18 15.82 56.11
N ILE A 34 49.80 14.68 55.83
CA ILE A 34 50.12 14.24 54.45
C ILE A 34 48.85 13.78 53.72
N LYS A 35 47.95 13.03 54.38
CA LYS A 35 46.66 12.62 53.77
C LYS A 35 45.73 13.79 53.49
N LYS A 36 45.64 14.80 54.39
CA LYS A 36 44.82 16.00 54.12
C LYS A 36 45.37 16.84 52.97
N LYS A 37 46.70 16.97 52.85
CA LYS A 37 47.33 17.75 51.77
C LYS A 37 47.19 17.06 50.40
N LEU A 38 47.27 15.72 50.34
CA LEU A 38 47.02 14.95 49.11
C LEU A 38 45.53 14.98 48.70
N SER A 39 44.59 14.86 49.65
CA SER A 39 43.15 14.94 49.35
C SER A 39 42.77 16.32 48.79
N PHE A 40 43.36 17.39 49.31
CA PHE A 40 43.10 18.75 48.83
C PHE A 40 43.65 18.97 47.41
N LEU A 41 44.84 18.44 47.10
CA LEU A 41 45.44 18.51 45.77
C LEU A 41 44.66 17.68 44.73
N PHE A 42 44.12 16.52 45.13
CA PHE A 42 43.30 15.68 44.25
C PHE A 42 41.94 16.33 43.95
N GLN A 43 41.34 16.99 44.93
CA GLN A 43 40.05 17.67 44.79
C GLN A 43 40.17 18.97 43.98
N PHE A 44 41.28 19.69 44.09
CA PHE A 44 41.60 20.85 43.25
C PHE A 44 41.84 20.44 41.79
N SER A 45 42.59 19.36 41.56
CA SER A 45 42.84 18.77 40.24
C SER A 45 41.54 18.32 39.54
N GLN A 46 40.63 17.66 40.26
CA GLN A 46 39.32 17.28 39.70
C GLN A 46 38.42 18.49 39.38
N SER A 47 38.49 19.56 40.17
CA SER A 47 37.74 20.79 39.87
C SER A 47 38.28 21.52 38.63
N LEU A 48 39.61 21.55 38.45
CA LEU A 48 40.28 22.11 37.29
C LEU A 48 40.00 21.29 36.01
N TRP A 49 39.92 19.96 36.12
CA TRP A 49 39.49 19.09 35.02
C TRP A 49 38.02 19.30 34.65
N LYS A 50 37.13 19.45 35.63
CA LYS A 50 35.70 19.75 35.38
C LYS A 50 35.51 21.12 34.73
N MET A 51 36.26 22.13 35.15
CA MET A 51 36.22 23.47 34.54
C MET A 51 36.78 23.48 33.11
N ARG A 52 37.84 22.72 32.83
CA ARG A 52 38.38 22.54 31.47
C ARG A 52 37.43 21.74 30.57
N ALA A 53 36.81 20.70 31.09
CA ALA A 53 35.79 19.92 30.37
C ALA A 53 34.55 20.76 30.05
N LEU A 54 34.08 21.59 31.00
CA LEU A 54 32.96 22.51 30.78
C LEU A 54 33.32 23.60 29.76
N GLY A 55 34.54 24.14 29.80
CA GLY A 55 35.06 25.09 28.82
C GLY A 55 35.13 24.50 27.40
N LEU A 56 35.61 23.26 27.26
CA LEU A 56 35.64 22.54 25.99
C LEU A 56 34.23 22.18 25.48
N LEU A 57 33.29 21.89 26.38
CA LEU A 57 31.90 21.59 26.02
C LEU A 57 31.17 22.86 25.56
N ILE A 58 31.42 24.01 26.20
CA ILE A 58 30.90 25.31 25.78
C ILE A 58 31.51 25.75 24.44
N LEU A 59 32.82 25.55 24.24
CA LEU A 59 33.47 25.77 22.94
C LEU A 59 32.94 24.84 21.85
N GLY A 60 32.65 23.58 22.18
CA GLY A 60 31.99 22.63 21.27
C GLY A 60 30.57 23.06 20.91
N ILE A 61 29.77 23.52 21.87
CA ILE A 61 28.42 24.03 21.64
C ILE A 61 28.44 25.33 20.81
N LEU A 62 29.38 26.24 21.08
CA LEU A 62 29.55 27.47 20.31
C LEU A 62 30.06 27.18 18.88
N ALA A 63 30.92 26.18 18.71
CA ALA A 63 31.36 25.72 17.38
C ALA A 63 30.20 25.07 16.60
N VAL A 64 29.36 24.27 17.26
CA VAL A 64 28.15 23.67 16.65
C VAL A 64 27.10 24.74 16.31
N LEU A 65 26.95 25.78 17.12
CA LEU A 65 26.08 26.93 16.83
C LEU A 65 26.62 27.81 15.69
N SER A 66 27.94 27.84 15.47
CA SER A 66 28.55 28.61 14.37
C SER A 66 28.53 27.93 13.00
N VAL A 67 28.07 26.67 12.91
CA VAL A 67 27.94 25.92 11.65
C VAL A 67 26.47 25.73 11.24
N VAL A 68 25.53 26.43 11.88
CA VAL A 68 24.23 26.68 11.27
C VAL A 68 24.41 27.83 10.28
N TYR A 69 24.97 27.52 9.10
CA TYR A 69 24.75 28.35 7.92
C TYR A 69 23.24 28.38 7.72
N CYS A 70 22.61 29.48 8.13
CA CYS A 70 21.26 29.80 7.72
C CYS A 70 21.39 30.24 6.26
N ASP A 71 21.53 29.28 5.34
CA ASP A 71 21.32 29.52 3.93
C ASP A 71 19.86 29.90 3.78
N VAL A 72 19.60 31.21 3.80
CA VAL A 72 18.31 31.78 3.42
C VAL A 72 18.17 31.47 1.94
N ILE A 73 17.51 30.37 1.61
CA ILE A 73 17.21 30.01 0.22
C ILE A 73 16.31 31.13 -0.32
N PRO A 74 16.79 31.97 -1.26
CA PRO A 74 15.95 33.02 -1.81
C PRO A 74 14.82 32.34 -2.61
N LEU A 75 13.59 32.49 -2.13
CA LEU A 75 12.39 32.02 -2.83
C LEU A 75 12.10 32.99 -3.98
N GLU A 76 12.65 32.71 -5.14
CA GLU A 76 12.28 33.42 -6.36
C GLU A 76 10.97 32.88 -6.93
N ARG A 77 10.08 33.80 -7.29
CA ARG A 77 8.83 33.44 -7.95
C ARG A 77 9.14 32.92 -9.35
N ALA A 78 8.78 31.67 -9.61
CA ALA A 78 8.95 31.05 -10.93
C ALA A 78 8.23 31.80 -12.07
N PHE A 79 7.17 32.54 -11.73
CA PHE A 79 6.37 33.30 -12.67
C PHE A 79 6.16 34.75 -12.18
N PRO A 80 6.39 35.76 -13.03
CA PRO A 80 6.08 37.15 -12.69
C PRO A 80 4.56 37.36 -12.58
N LEU A 81 4.12 38.19 -11.63
CA LEU A 81 2.69 38.51 -11.41
C LEU A 81 1.97 39.07 -12.64
N ASN A 82 2.73 39.58 -13.60
CA ASN A 82 2.23 40.32 -14.76
C ASN A 82 2.00 39.41 -15.97
N LYS A 83 2.32 38.11 -15.88
CA LYS A 83 2.14 37.13 -16.96
C LYS A 83 1.06 36.13 -16.60
N ARG A 84 0.04 35.99 -17.46
CA ARG A 84 -0.84 34.83 -17.44
C ARG A 84 -0.04 33.60 -17.89
N VAL A 85 -0.12 32.52 -17.12
CA VAL A 85 0.52 31.25 -17.42
C VAL A 85 -0.59 30.25 -17.66
N GLU A 86 -0.52 29.51 -18.76
CA GLU A 86 -1.49 28.45 -19.03
C GLU A 86 -1.37 27.33 -17.99
N LEU A 87 -2.52 26.72 -17.65
CA LEU A 87 -2.58 25.63 -16.67
C LEU A 87 -1.70 24.45 -17.08
N SER A 88 -1.59 24.17 -18.38
CA SER A 88 -0.71 23.15 -18.96
C SER A 88 0.75 23.31 -18.56
N HIS A 89 1.26 24.54 -18.54
CA HIS A 89 2.63 24.86 -18.14
C HIS A 89 2.85 24.71 -16.64
N LEU A 90 1.82 25.00 -15.83
CA LEU A 90 1.86 24.78 -14.39
C LEU A 90 1.87 23.28 -14.07
N VAL A 91 1.04 22.49 -14.74
CA VAL A 91 0.99 21.02 -14.62
C VAL A 91 2.33 20.40 -15.02
N ALA A 92 2.87 20.76 -16.19
CA ALA A 92 4.16 20.23 -16.66
C ALA A 92 5.32 20.59 -15.70
N ARG A 93 5.31 21.80 -15.15
CA ARG A 93 6.32 22.22 -14.16
C ARG A 93 6.15 21.48 -12.84
N ASP A 94 4.92 21.26 -12.39
CA ASP A 94 4.65 20.52 -11.17
C ASP A 94 5.06 19.05 -11.31
N GLN A 95 4.78 18.42 -12.45
CA GLN A 95 5.29 17.08 -12.79
C GLN A 95 6.83 17.01 -12.75
N LEU A 96 7.53 17.97 -13.35
CA LEU A 96 9.00 18.02 -13.32
C LEU A 96 9.55 18.29 -11.91
N ARG A 97 8.88 19.14 -11.12
CA ARG A 97 9.25 19.39 -9.72
C ARG A 97 9.03 18.14 -8.86
N HIS A 98 7.89 17.47 -9.05
CA HIS A 98 7.53 16.25 -8.35
C HIS A 98 8.55 15.15 -8.66
N SER A 99 8.83 14.91 -9.95
CA SER A 99 9.86 13.98 -10.41
C SER A 99 11.24 14.23 -9.77
N ARG A 100 11.67 15.49 -9.64
CA ARG A 100 12.94 15.83 -8.97
C ARG A 100 12.94 15.60 -7.47
N ILE A 101 11.81 15.86 -6.80
CA ILE A 101 11.65 15.55 -5.37
C ILE A 101 11.72 14.04 -5.17
N LEU A 102 11.13 13.27 -6.08
CA LEU A 102 11.18 11.81 -6.06
C LEU A 102 12.58 11.27 -6.40
N GLN A 103 13.34 11.89 -7.30
CA GLN A 103 14.76 11.54 -7.54
C GLN A 103 15.66 11.79 -6.31
N GLY A 104 15.26 12.69 -5.40
CA GLY A 104 15.93 12.91 -4.13
C GLY A 104 15.56 11.91 -3.03
N LEU A 105 14.48 11.16 -3.22
CA LEU A 105 14.14 10.00 -2.40
C LEU A 105 14.88 8.79 -2.99
N VAL A 106 15.62 8.06 -2.16
CA VAL A 106 16.41 6.88 -2.55
C VAL A 106 15.52 5.67 -2.89
N GLY A 107 14.26 5.90 -3.25
CA GLY A 107 13.25 4.87 -3.42
C GLY A 107 13.15 4.36 -4.86
N GLY A 108 13.66 3.16 -5.10
CA GLY A 108 13.56 2.52 -6.40
C GLY A 108 12.13 2.12 -6.78
N VAL A 109 11.89 1.94 -8.07
CA VAL A 109 10.67 1.33 -8.62
C VAL A 109 10.69 -0.16 -8.28
N VAL A 110 9.67 -0.70 -7.61
CA VAL A 110 9.60 -2.14 -7.34
C VAL A 110 8.86 -2.83 -8.47
N ASP A 111 9.49 -3.83 -9.12
CA ASP A 111 8.89 -4.54 -10.26
C ASP A 111 8.35 -5.92 -9.86
N PHE A 112 7.17 -6.25 -10.40
CA PHE A 112 6.48 -7.51 -10.24
C PHE A 112 6.03 -8.03 -11.62
N SER A 113 6.51 -9.23 -11.99
CA SER A 113 6.00 -9.95 -13.15
C SER A 113 4.54 -10.37 -12.91
N VAL A 114 3.66 -10.09 -13.86
CA VAL A 114 2.24 -10.45 -13.75
C VAL A 114 1.94 -11.70 -14.59
N GLN A 115 1.11 -12.58 -14.04
CA GLN A 115 0.55 -13.77 -14.68
C GLN A 115 -0.98 -13.69 -14.68
N GLY A 116 -1.64 -14.69 -15.29
CA GLY A 116 -3.10 -14.75 -15.41
C GLY A 116 -3.61 -14.03 -16.66
N SER A 117 -4.92 -13.88 -16.80
CA SER A 117 -5.55 -13.25 -17.96
C SER A 117 -6.94 -12.71 -17.62
N SER A 118 -7.43 -11.78 -18.45
CA SER A 118 -8.77 -11.18 -18.33
C SER A 118 -9.92 -12.12 -18.71
N ASP A 119 -9.65 -13.26 -19.37
CA ASP A 119 -10.70 -14.18 -19.83
C ASP A 119 -11.36 -14.92 -18.64
N PRO A 120 -12.64 -14.64 -18.31
CA PRO A 120 -13.32 -15.24 -17.17
C PRO A 120 -13.57 -16.73 -17.33
N TYR A 121 -13.50 -17.29 -18.55
CA TYR A 121 -13.67 -18.72 -18.79
C TYR A 121 -12.36 -19.51 -18.69
N LEU A 122 -11.22 -18.83 -18.68
CA LEU A 122 -9.90 -19.43 -18.49
C LEU A 122 -9.33 -19.12 -17.10
N VAL A 123 -8.98 -17.87 -16.85
CA VAL A 123 -8.37 -17.43 -15.59
C VAL A 123 -9.25 -16.37 -14.94
N GLY A 124 -9.46 -15.24 -15.60
CA GLY A 124 -10.34 -14.17 -15.13
C GLY A 124 -9.78 -13.37 -13.97
N LEU A 125 -8.48 -13.46 -13.74
CA LEU A 125 -7.77 -12.69 -12.73
C LEU A 125 -6.31 -12.52 -13.15
N TYR A 126 -5.67 -11.47 -12.62
CA TYR A 126 -4.23 -11.28 -12.71
C TYR A 126 -3.61 -11.51 -11.34
N PHE A 127 -2.47 -12.20 -11.32
CA PHE A 127 -1.76 -12.51 -10.09
C PHE A 127 -0.26 -12.32 -10.27
N THR A 128 0.44 -12.13 -9.15
CA THR A 128 1.90 -12.01 -9.12
C THR A 128 2.48 -12.85 -7.98
N LYS A 129 3.80 -12.88 -7.87
CA LYS A 129 4.50 -13.57 -6.78
C LYS A 129 5.04 -12.57 -5.77
N VAL A 130 4.74 -12.81 -4.49
CA VAL A 130 5.38 -12.12 -3.36
C VAL A 130 6.30 -13.07 -2.62
N LYS A 131 7.41 -12.55 -2.08
CA LYS A 131 8.39 -13.33 -1.31
C LYS A 131 8.31 -12.92 0.16
N LEU A 132 7.86 -13.83 1.02
CA LEU A 132 7.64 -13.57 2.45
C LEU A 132 8.47 -14.51 3.33
N GLY A 133 8.87 -14.02 4.51
CA GLY A 133 9.49 -14.80 5.58
C GLY A 133 11.00 -15.00 5.47
N SER A 134 11.59 -15.58 6.52
CA SER A 134 13.02 -15.91 6.60
C SER A 134 13.22 -17.38 6.99
N PRO A 135 13.58 -18.27 6.03
CA PRO A 135 13.98 -17.98 4.64
C PRO A 135 12.81 -17.51 3.74
N PRO A 136 13.09 -16.75 2.67
CA PRO A 136 12.04 -16.27 1.75
C PRO A 136 11.32 -17.40 1.04
N ARG A 137 9.98 -17.35 1.01
CA ARG A 137 9.11 -18.27 0.27
C ARG A 137 8.20 -17.49 -0.69
N GLU A 138 7.95 -18.05 -1.87
CA GLU A 138 7.08 -17.44 -2.88
C GLU A 138 5.61 -17.79 -2.65
N PHE A 139 4.72 -16.80 -2.85
CA PHE A 139 3.27 -16.94 -2.80
C PHE A 139 2.65 -16.26 -4.01
N ASN A 140 1.81 -16.96 -4.77
CA ASN A 140 1.04 -16.43 -5.88
C ASN A 140 -0.18 -15.70 -5.32
N VAL A 141 -0.30 -14.41 -5.57
CA VAL A 141 -1.34 -13.57 -4.98
C VAL A 141 -2.04 -12.76 -6.07
N GLN A 142 -3.37 -12.74 -6.03
CA GLN A 142 -4.18 -11.95 -6.97
C GLN A 142 -3.94 -10.45 -6.75
N ILE A 143 -3.84 -9.68 -7.83
CA ILE A 143 -3.66 -8.23 -7.78
C ILE A 143 -5.04 -7.58 -7.64
N ASP A 144 -5.26 -6.84 -6.57
CA ASP A 144 -6.58 -6.29 -6.23
C ASP A 144 -6.48 -4.82 -5.79
N THR A 145 -6.91 -3.88 -6.63
CA THR A 145 -6.99 -2.45 -6.27
C THR A 145 -8.28 -2.10 -5.51
N GLY A 146 -9.21 -3.05 -5.37
CA GLY A 146 -10.46 -2.94 -4.64
C GLY A 146 -10.35 -3.19 -3.13
N SER A 147 -9.27 -3.82 -2.64
CA SER A 147 -9.04 -4.06 -1.21
C SER A 147 -7.67 -3.60 -0.71
N ASP A 148 -7.55 -3.32 0.59
CA ASP A 148 -6.33 -2.75 1.16
C ASP A 148 -5.24 -3.78 1.44
N ILE A 149 -5.58 -4.93 2.03
CA ILE A 149 -4.57 -5.75 2.70
C ILE A 149 -3.95 -6.78 1.74
N LEU A 150 -2.64 -6.98 1.86
CA LEU A 150 -2.03 -8.25 1.46
C LEU A 150 -2.43 -9.31 2.48
N TRP A 151 -2.93 -10.45 2.02
CA TRP A 151 -3.06 -11.64 2.85
C TRP A 151 -2.67 -12.90 2.09
N VAL A 152 -2.18 -13.90 2.83
CA VAL A 152 -1.86 -15.23 2.32
C VAL A 152 -2.52 -16.30 3.19
N THR A 153 -2.79 -17.45 2.59
CA THR A 153 -3.37 -18.61 3.27
C THR A 153 -2.35 -19.20 4.22
N CYS A 154 -2.74 -19.38 5.48
CA CYS A 154 -1.87 -19.97 6.49
C CYS A 154 -2.09 -21.47 6.68
N SER A 155 -1.06 -22.14 7.17
CA SER A 155 -1.04 -23.59 7.43
C SER A 155 -2.18 -24.06 8.35
N SER A 156 -2.68 -23.18 9.20
CA SER A 156 -3.80 -23.42 10.11
C SER A 156 -5.19 -23.18 9.49
N CYS A 157 -5.34 -23.21 8.16
CA CYS A 157 -6.64 -23.05 7.50
C CYS A 157 -7.22 -24.40 7.00
N PRO A 158 -8.18 -25.01 7.73
CA PRO A 158 -8.74 -26.31 7.35
C PRO A 158 -9.69 -26.26 6.15
N ASN A 159 -10.32 -25.11 5.88
CA ASN A 159 -11.32 -24.92 4.82
C ASN A 159 -10.81 -24.13 3.61
N CYS A 160 -9.50 -23.87 3.54
CA CYS A 160 -8.89 -23.18 2.41
C CYS A 160 -8.51 -24.17 1.29
N PRO A 161 -8.51 -23.73 0.02
CA PRO A 161 -8.08 -24.55 -1.10
C PRO A 161 -6.69 -25.17 -0.88
N GLN A 162 -6.57 -26.45 -1.23
CA GLN A 162 -5.29 -27.19 -1.17
C GLN A 162 -4.71 -27.47 -2.57
N SER A 163 -5.47 -27.13 -3.62
CA SER A 163 -5.06 -27.26 -5.01
C SER A 163 -5.62 -26.11 -5.84
N SER A 164 -4.99 -25.86 -6.99
CA SER A 164 -5.41 -24.85 -7.96
C SER A 164 -5.63 -25.47 -9.34
N GLY A 165 -6.75 -25.13 -9.97
CA GLY A 165 -7.06 -25.45 -11.35
C GLY A 165 -6.22 -24.67 -12.36
N LEU A 166 -5.47 -23.65 -11.90
CA LEU A 166 -4.53 -22.88 -12.72
C LEU A 166 -3.19 -23.61 -12.96
N GLY A 167 -3.03 -24.83 -12.43
CA GLY A 167 -1.79 -25.59 -12.54
C GLY A 167 -0.64 -25.05 -11.69
N ILE A 168 -0.93 -24.16 -10.73
CA ILE A 168 0.04 -23.66 -9.75
C ILE A 168 -0.01 -24.50 -8.47
N GLN A 169 1.16 -24.71 -7.87
CA GLN A 169 1.26 -25.33 -6.56
C GLN A 169 0.95 -24.29 -5.48
N LEU A 170 -0.10 -24.53 -4.70
CA LEU A 170 -0.45 -23.66 -3.58
C LEU A 170 0.57 -23.81 -2.43
N SER A 171 0.92 -22.69 -1.83
CA SER A 171 1.85 -22.52 -0.72
C SER A 171 1.14 -21.94 0.48
N LEU A 172 1.28 -22.62 1.62
CA LEU A 172 0.74 -22.15 2.90
C LEU A 172 1.85 -21.47 3.71
N PHE A 173 1.53 -20.28 4.24
CA PHE A 173 2.42 -19.56 5.14
C PHE A 173 2.36 -20.19 6.54
N ASP A 174 3.52 -20.51 7.10
CA ASP A 174 3.64 -21.01 8.46
C ASP A 174 4.48 -20.03 9.27
N THR A 175 3.84 -19.36 10.22
CA THR A 175 4.47 -18.38 11.10
C THR A 175 5.60 -18.96 11.92
N ALA A 176 5.52 -20.24 12.32
CA ALA A 176 6.57 -20.90 13.10
C ALA A 176 7.82 -21.22 12.26
N SER A 177 7.67 -21.32 10.94
CA SER A 177 8.75 -21.65 10.02
C SER A 177 9.64 -20.46 9.64
N SER A 178 9.18 -19.23 9.89
CA SER A 178 9.90 -18.01 9.57
C SER A 178 10.56 -17.41 10.82
N SER A 179 11.88 -17.27 10.78
CA SER A 179 12.65 -16.71 11.91
C SER A 179 12.37 -15.21 12.18
N SER A 180 11.92 -14.48 11.16
CA SER A 180 11.56 -13.06 11.23
C SER A 180 10.08 -12.80 11.50
N ALA A 181 9.23 -13.83 11.47
CA ALA A 181 7.80 -13.68 11.75
C ALA A 181 7.56 -13.23 13.20
N ARG A 182 6.66 -12.26 13.37
CA ARG A 182 6.17 -11.79 14.66
C ARG A 182 4.65 -11.65 14.60
N LEU A 183 3.98 -12.20 15.61
CA LEU A 183 2.54 -11.96 15.78
C LEU A 183 2.31 -10.51 16.17
N VAL A 184 1.32 -9.87 15.55
CA VAL A 184 0.95 -8.49 15.86
C VAL A 184 0.02 -8.48 17.05
N SER A 185 0.36 -7.71 18.09
CA SER A 185 -0.50 -7.55 19.27
C SER A 185 -1.53 -6.44 19.07
N CYS A 186 -2.59 -6.42 19.86
CA CYS A 186 -3.58 -5.34 19.78
C CYS A 186 -3.06 -3.96 20.20
N SER A 187 -1.94 -3.91 20.93
CA SER A 187 -1.28 -2.65 21.30
C SER A 187 -0.46 -2.02 20.17
N ASP A 188 -0.30 -2.72 19.05
CA ASP A 188 0.40 -2.17 17.89
C ASP A 188 -0.38 -0.97 17.32
N PRO A 189 0.28 0.16 16.98
CA PRO A 189 -0.38 1.32 16.39
C PRO A 189 -1.20 0.98 15.13
N MET A 190 -0.71 0.06 14.29
CA MET A 190 -1.43 -0.38 13.09
C MET A 190 -2.69 -1.19 13.44
N CYS A 191 -2.73 -1.81 14.63
CA CYS A 191 -3.90 -2.53 15.13
C CYS A 191 -4.91 -1.65 15.89
N SER A 192 -4.41 -0.58 16.52
CA SER A 192 -5.17 0.29 17.44
C SER A 192 -5.64 1.60 16.82
N SER A 193 -5.12 1.94 15.64
CA SER A 193 -5.44 3.17 14.94
C SER A 193 -6.90 3.24 14.51
N GLU A 194 -7.47 4.43 14.67
CA GLU A 194 -8.80 4.87 14.22
C GLU A 194 -8.96 4.88 12.68
N PHE A 195 -8.11 4.15 11.94
CA PHE A 195 -8.23 3.91 10.51
C PHE A 195 -9.33 2.86 10.29
N GLN A 196 -10.58 3.32 10.36
CA GLN A 196 -11.80 2.54 10.16
C GLN A 196 -11.92 1.97 8.73
N THR A 197 -11.06 1.02 8.36
CA THR A 197 -11.28 0.12 7.23
C THR A 197 -11.75 -1.24 7.75
N THR A 198 -12.87 -1.22 8.47
CA THR A 198 -13.85 -2.32 8.70
C THR A 198 -13.41 -3.75 9.06
N ALA A 199 -12.13 -4.07 9.26
CA ALA A 199 -11.69 -5.45 9.40
C ALA A 199 -10.91 -5.74 10.68
N THR A 200 -10.20 -4.78 11.27
CA THR A 200 -9.32 -5.04 12.41
C THR A 200 -10.10 -5.31 13.69
N GLN A 201 -9.81 -6.44 14.33
CA GLN A 201 -10.43 -6.88 15.57
C GLN A 201 -9.33 -7.29 16.55
N CYS A 202 -9.50 -6.97 17.82
CA CYS A 202 -8.62 -7.51 18.85
C CYS A 202 -9.18 -8.82 19.40
N SER A 203 -8.40 -9.90 19.31
CA SER A 203 -8.79 -11.17 19.92
C SER A 203 -8.70 -11.13 21.44
N GLN A 204 -9.37 -12.06 22.12
CA GLN A 204 -9.25 -12.23 23.57
C GLN A 204 -7.83 -12.59 24.03
N SER A 205 -6.98 -13.10 23.13
CA SER A 205 -5.58 -13.43 23.38
C SER A 205 -4.61 -12.28 23.08
N ASN A 206 -5.11 -11.04 22.96
CA ASN A 206 -4.32 -9.85 22.61
C ASN A 206 -3.62 -9.96 21.23
N GLN A 207 -4.24 -10.69 20.29
CA GLN A 207 -3.76 -10.82 18.92
C GLN A 207 -4.56 -9.92 17.99
N CYS A 208 -3.87 -9.22 17.11
CA CYS A 208 -4.50 -8.41 16.08
C CYS A 208 -5.07 -9.32 14.98
N SER A 209 -6.39 -9.31 14.84
CA SER A 209 -7.14 -10.14 13.90
C SER A 209 -7.83 -9.31 12.83
N TYR A 210 -8.24 -9.97 11.74
CA TYR A 210 -9.07 -9.35 10.73
C TYR A 210 -10.20 -10.25 10.24
N SER A 211 -11.29 -9.62 9.79
CA SER A 211 -12.37 -10.27 9.05
C SER A 211 -13.07 -9.28 8.14
N PHE A 212 -13.19 -9.61 6.85
CA PHE A 212 -13.95 -8.80 5.89
C PHE A 212 -14.52 -9.66 4.76
N GLN A 213 -15.42 -9.07 3.99
CA GLN A 213 -16.06 -9.66 2.82
C GLN A 213 -15.76 -8.82 1.58
N TYR A 214 -15.64 -9.50 0.45
CA TYR A 214 -15.50 -8.91 -0.88
C TYR A 214 -16.87 -8.60 -1.49
N GLY A 215 -16.88 -7.81 -2.57
CA GLY A 215 -18.12 -7.43 -3.26
C GLY A 215 -18.89 -8.60 -3.87
N ASP A 216 -18.23 -9.72 -4.13
CA ASP A 216 -18.84 -10.97 -4.61
C ASP A 216 -19.48 -11.80 -3.47
N GLY A 217 -19.37 -11.34 -2.22
CA GLY A 217 -19.86 -12.03 -1.02
C GLY A 217 -18.92 -13.12 -0.48
N SER A 218 -17.78 -13.35 -1.13
CA SER A 218 -16.70 -14.15 -0.56
C SER A 218 -16.04 -13.41 0.61
N GLY A 219 -15.31 -14.13 1.46
CA GLY A 219 -14.74 -13.51 2.66
C GLY A 219 -13.58 -14.28 3.24
N THR A 220 -12.78 -13.57 4.02
CA THR A 220 -11.59 -14.12 4.68
C THR A 220 -11.47 -13.58 6.11
N SER A 221 -10.96 -14.42 7.00
CA SER A 221 -10.60 -14.02 8.36
C SER A 221 -9.34 -14.73 8.85
N GLY A 222 -8.67 -14.07 9.79
CA GLY A 222 -7.41 -14.56 10.33
C GLY A 222 -6.74 -13.53 11.23
N TYR A 223 -5.42 -13.54 11.25
CA TYR A 223 -4.63 -12.64 12.09
C TYR A 223 -3.51 -11.93 11.35
N TYR A 224 -3.10 -10.78 11.84
CA TYR A 224 -1.99 -10.04 11.27
C TYR A 224 -0.65 -10.58 11.77
N VAL A 225 0.29 -10.68 10.82
CA VAL A 225 1.67 -11.08 11.06
C VAL A 225 2.56 -9.98 10.50
N SER A 226 3.62 -9.65 11.24
CA SER A 226 4.72 -8.84 10.74
C SER A 226 5.84 -9.77 10.30
N ASP A 227 6.28 -9.64 9.05
CA ASP A 227 7.43 -10.40 8.54
C ASP A 227 8.13 -9.65 7.39
N MET A 228 9.27 -10.18 6.93
CA MET A 228 10.03 -9.65 5.81
C MET A 228 9.32 -9.93 4.49
N LEU A 229 9.08 -8.88 3.71
CA LEU A 229 8.80 -8.92 2.28
C LEU A 229 10.09 -8.64 1.51
N TYR A 230 10.39 -9.46 0.51
CA TYR A 230 11.52 -9.29 -0.40
C TYR A 230 11.04 -8.88 -1.78
N PHE A 231 11.74 -7.94 -2.39
CA PHE A 231 11.37 -7.39 -3.68
C PHE A 231 12.58 -6.78 -4.40
N ASP A 232 12.46 -6.68 -5.72
CA ASP A 232 13.51 -6.13 -6.58
C ASP A 232 13.27 -4.63 -6.78
N ALA A 233 14.18 -3.80 -6.29
CA ALA A 233 14.11 -2.35 -6.41
C ALA A 233 14.96 -1.86 -7.59
N VAL A 234 14.34 -1.14 -8.52
CA VAL A 234 14.98 -0.51 -9.66
C VAL A 234 15.45 0.89 -9.26
N LEU A 235 16.76 1.05 -9.11
CA LEU A 235 17.44 2.30 -8.77
C LEU A 235 17.97 2.97 -10.05
N GLY A 236 17.49 4.17 -10.35
CA GLY A 236 17.93 4.91 -11.54
C GLY A 236 17.54 4.22 -12.86
N GLN A 237 18.42 4.25 -13.86
CA GLN A 237 18.06 3.88 -15.24
C GLN A 237 17.94 2.37 -15.50
N SER A 238 18.57 1.49 -14.70
CA SER A 238 18.48 0.02 -14.88
C SER A 238 19.06 -0.82 -13.71
N LEU A 239 19.44 -0.25 -12.58
CA LEU A 239 20.08 -1.04 -11.52
C LEU A 239 19.00 -1.74 -10.69
N ILE A 240 18.90 -3.06 -10.84
CA ILE A 240 18.05 -3.89 -9.98
C ILE A 240 18.83 -4.28 -8.74
N ALA A 241 18.34 -3.89 -7.56
CA ALA A 241 18.88 -4.27 -6.27
C ALA A 241 17.84 -5.06 -5.48
N ASN A 242 18.23 -6.24 -4.99
CA ASN A 242 17.41 -6.98 -4.05
C ASN A 242 17.23 -6.14 -2.79
N SER A 243 15.98 -5.86 -2.44
CA SER A 243 15.62 -5.10 -1.27
C SER A 243 14.60 -5.89 -0.44
N SER A 244 14.35 -5.40 0.77
CA SER A 244 13.39 -6.02 1.66
C SER A 244 12.90 -5.03 2.69
N ALA A 245 11.69 -5.25 3.19
CA ALA A 245 11.09 -4.45 4.24
C ALA A 245 10.27 -5.34 5.16
N VAL A 246 10.22 -5.00 6.44
CA VAL A 246 9.23 -5.57 7.34
C VAL A 246 7.88 -4.97 6.98
N ILE A 247 6.88 -5.80 6.74
CA ILE A 247 5.50 -5.38 6.51
C ILE A 247 4.54 -6.19 7.40
N MET A 248 3.38 -5.63 7.65
CA MET A 248 2.22 -6.29 8.23
C MET A 248 1.32 -6.83 7.11
N PHE A 249 0.94 -8.10 7.20
CA PHE A 249 0.01 -8.72 6.25
C PHE A 249 -0.90 -9.73 6.97
N GLY A 250 -1.99 -10.11 6.31
CA GLY A 250 -2.95 -11.06 6.82
C GLY A 250 -2.51 -12.51 6.66
N CYS A 251 -2.60 -13.27 7.73
CA CYS A 251 -2.48 -14.73 7.76
C CYS A 251 -3.90 -15.32 7.84
N SER A 252 -4.44 -15.72 6.69
CA SER A 252 -5.82 -16.21 6.54
C SER A 252 -5.95 -17.61 7.13
N THR A 253 -6.88 -17.78 8.08
CA THR A 253 -7.20 -19.07 8.72
C THR A 253 -8.58 -19.58 8.39
N TYR A 254 -9.38 -18.79 7.67
CA TYR A 254 -10.72 -19.16 7.22
C TYR A 254 -11.07 -18.38 5.94
N GLN A 255 -11.64 -19.08 4.96
CA GLN A 255 -12.18 -18.49 3.73
C GLN A 255 -13.62 -18.96 3.47
N SER A 256 -14.43 -18.13 2.82
CA SER A 256 -15.81 -18.44 2.46
C SER A 256 -16.16 -17.97 1.05
N GLY A 257 -17.24 -18.52 0.49
CA GLY A 257 -17.70 -18.17 -0.86
C GLY A 257 -16.71 -18.62 -1.93
N ASP A 258 -16.47 -17.76 -2.92
CA ASP A 258 -15.67 -18.11 -4.09
C ASP A 258 -14.19 -18.33 -3.79
N LEU A 259 -13.69 -17.80 -2.67
CA LEU A 259 -12.32 -18.05 -2.20
C LEU A 259 -12.05 -19.52 -1.83
N THR A 260 -13.09 -20.32 -1.53
CA THR A 260 -12.90 -21.76 -1.22
C THR A 260 -12.86 -22.65 -2.46
N LYS A 261 -13.18 -22.09 -3.63
CA LYS A 261 -13.18 -22.84 -4.90
C LYS A 261 -11.74 -23.09 -5.35
N THR A 262 -11.53 -24.25 -5.97
CA THR A 262 -10.20 -24.68 -6.42
C THR A 262 -9.92 -24.38 -7.87
N ASP A 263 -10.91 -24.00 -8.67
CA ASP A 263 -10.77 -23.75 -10.12
C ASP A 263 -9.76 -22.64 -10.42
N LYS A 264 -9.74 -21.59 -9.61
CA LYS A 264 -8.91 -20.40 -9.80
C LYS A 264 -8.10 -20.01 -8.56
N ALA A 265 -7.93 -20.95 -7.63
CA ALA A 265 -7.28 -20.67 -6.35
C ALA A 265 -5.85 -20.17 -6.53
N VAL A 266 -5.49 -19.17 -5.73
CA VAL A 266 -4.13 -18.64 -5.54
C VAL A 266 -3.82 -18.62 -4.03
N ASP A 267 -2.58 -18.31 -3.66
CA ASP A 267 -2.13 -18.36 -2.26
C ASP A 267 -2.74 -17.24 -1.40
N GLY A 268 -3.23 -16.16 -2.02
CA GLY A 268 -3.99 -15.10 -1.37
C GLY A 268 -4.23 -13.89 -2.27
N ILE A 269 -4.47 -12.73 -1.67
CA ILE A 269 -4.75 -11.48 -2.39
C ILE A 269 -3.76 -10.40 -1.97
N PHE A 270 -3.22 -9.69 -2.96
CA PHE A 270 -2.37 -8.54 -2.82
C PHE A 270 -3.20 -7.27 -3.03
N GLY A 271 -3.71 -6.74 -1.91
CA GLY A 271 -4.46 -5.49 -1.87
C GLY A 271 -3.60 -4.25 -2.14
N PHE A 272 -4.09 -3.39 -3.03
CA PHE A 272 -3.53 -2.10 -3.43
C PHE A 272 -4.41 -0.91 -3.07
N GLY A 273 -5.43 -1.14 -2.26
CA GLY A 273 -6.37 -0.14 -1.78
C GLY A 273 -5.68 1.03 -1.06
N ARG A 274 -6.49 2.07 -0.83
CA ARG A 274 -6.02 3.37 -0.35
C ARG A 274 -5.72 3.38 1.14
N GLY A 275 -6.06 2.33 1.89
CA GLY A 275 -5.81 2.25 3.33
C GLY A 275 -4.33 2.14 3.68
N ASP A 276 -4.02 2.42 4.95
CA ASP A 276 -2.64 2.42 5.44
C ASP A 276 -2.07 1.00 5.64
N LEU A 277 -2.93 -0.02 5.66
CA LEU A 277 -2.53 -1.44 5.70
C LEU A 277 -2.09 -1.97 4.32
N SER A 278 -2.29 -1.24 3.22
CA SER A 278 -1.77 -1.67 1.93
C SER A 278 -0.25 -1.63 1.88
N VAL A 279 0.36 -2.59 1.18
CA VAL A 279 1.83 -2.71 1.13
C VAL A 279 2.45 -1.42 0.58
N ILE A 280 1.81 -0.77 -0.39
CA ILE A 280 2.29 0.51 -0.95
C ILE A 280 2.33 1.60 0.12
N SER A 281 1.32 1.68 0.99
CA SER A 281 1.29 2.64 2.10
C SER A 281 2.37 2.34 3.13
N GLN A 282 2.59 1.07 3.46
CA GLN A 282 3.62 0.63 4.40
C GLN A 282 5.05 0.86 3.87
N LEU A 283 5.32 0.54 2.60
CA LEU A 283 6.62 0.82 1.98
C LEU A 283 6.87 2.33 1.87
N SER A 284 5.83 3.11 1.60
CA SER A 284 5.93 4.57 1.55
C SER A 284 6.20 5.19 2.91
N SER A 285 5.58 4.70 3.99
CA SER A 285 5.87 5.18 5.35
C SER A 285 7.30 4.84 5.80
N HIS A 286 7.89 3.78 5.26
CA HIS A 286 9.31 3.45 5.42
C HIS A 286 10.26 4.25 4.51
N GLY A 287 9.74 5.11 3.63
CA GLY A 287 10.54 5.90 2.70
C GLY A 287 11.14 5.10 1.54
N ILE A 288 10.61 3.91 1.25
CA ILE A 288 11.14 2.98 0.25
C ILE A 288 10.63 3.30 -1.16
N THR A 289 9.38 3.76 -1.29
CA THR A 289 8.76 4.12 -2.57
C THR A 289 7.73 5.23 -2.35
N PRO A 290 7.45 6.12 -3.31
CA PRO A 290 6.29 7.00 -3.20
C PRO A 290 4.99 6.19 -3.12
N ARG A 291 3.93 6.79 -2.54
CA ARG A 291 2.59 6.15 -2.41
C ARG A 291 1.83 6.21 -3.75
N VAL A 292 2.41 5.60 -4.77
CA VAL A 292 1.90 5.52 -6.14
C VAL A 292 2.37 4.19 -6.74
N PHE A 293 1.55 3.60 -7.59
CA PHE A 293 1.86 2.38 -8.30
C PHE A 293 1.26 2.45 -9.70
N SER A 294 1.65 1.52 -10.57
CA SER A 294 1.11 1.42 -11.92
C SER A 294 1.10 -0.03 -12.38
N HIS A 295 0.02 -0.45 -13.04
CA HIS A 295 -0.05 -1.75 -13.70
C HIS A 295 -0.37 -1.61 -15.19
N CYS A 296 0.25 -2.48 -15.98
CA CYS A 296 -0.10 -2.70 -17.38
C CYS A 296 -0.46 -4.18 -17.53
N LEU A 297 -1.77 -4.46 -17.58
CA LEU A 297 -2.33 -5.81 -17.65
C LEU A 297 -2.72 -6.11 -19.09
N ARG A 298 -2.24 -7.24 -19.65
CA ARG A 298 -2.47 -7.56 -21.07
C ARG A 298 -3.86 -8.13 -21.28
N GLY A 299 -4.69 -7.43 -22.05
CA GLY A 299 -6.06 -7.83 -22.39
C GLY A 299 -6.21 -8.67 -23.66
N ASP A 300 -5.14 -8.95 -24.40
CA ASP A 300 -5.15 -9.67 -25.69
C ASP A 300 -5.35 -11.20 -25.57
N GLY A 301 -5.76 -11.69 -24.40
CA GLY A 301 -5.90 -13.11 -24.09
C GLY A 301 -4.59 -13.86 -23.83
N SER A 302 -3.42 -13.30 -24.18
CA SER A 302 -2.12 -13.92 -23.88
C SER A 302 -1.74 -13.83 -22.40
N GLY A 303 -2.38 -12.89 -21.69
CA GLY A 303 -2.23 -12.75 -20.25
C GLY A 303 -0.92 -12.10 -19.81
N GLY A 304 -0.78 -11.96 -18.50
CA GLY A 304 0.35 -11.34 -17.83
C GLY A 304 0.40 -9.82 -17.99
N GLY A 305 1.60 -9.25 -17.79
CA GLY A 305 1.79 -7.82 -17.71
C GLY A 305 2.91 -7.43 -16.75
N ILE A 306 2.90 -6.17 -16.34
CA ILE A 306 3.89 -5.59 -15.43
C ILE A 306 3.15 -4.79 -14.35
N MET A 307 3.62 -4.88 -13.11
CA MET A 307 3.15 -4.07 -11.99
C MET A 307 4.35 -3.42 -11.30
N VAL A 308 4.24 -2.12 -11.05
CA VAL A 308 5.29 -1.28 -10.50
C VAL A 308 4.81 -0.58 -9.24
N LEU A 309 5.56 -0.66 -8.14
CA LEU A 309 5.41 0.23 -6.98
C LEU A 309 6.35 1.42 -7.14
N GLY A 310 5.79 2.55 -7.49
CA GLY A 310 6.50 3.73 -7.92
C GLY A 310 5.76 4.45 -9.04
N GLU A 311 6.26 5.63 -9.41
CA GLU A 311 5.71 6.41 -10.51
C GLU A 311 6.35 6.00 -11.82
N ILE A 312 5.54 5.75 -12.85
CA ILE A 312 6.01 5.63 -14.23
C ILE A 312 5.82 6.97 -14.95
N MET A 313 6.82 7.38 -15.73
CA MET A 313 6.73 8.56 -16.57
C MET A 313 6.65 8.13 -18.03
N GLU A 314 5.44 8.05 -18.57
CA GLU A 314 5.20 7.74 -19.97
C GLU A 314 4.58 8.95 -20.70
N PRO A 315 5.09 9.34 -21.88
CA PRO A 315 4.45 10.36 -22.69
C PRO A 315 3.01 9.96 -23.04
N GLY A 316 2.05 10.85 -22.76
CA GLY A 316 0.64 10.60 -23.09
C GLY A 316 -0.21 10.02 -21.96
N ILE A 317 0.32 9.87 -20.74
CA ILE A 317 -0.52 9.60 -19.57
C ILE A 317 -1.55 10.72 -19.40
N VAL A 318 -2.82 10.34 -19.26
CA VAL A 318 -3.94 11.24 -18.99
C VAL A 318 -4.39 11.04 -17.54
N TYR A 319 -4.80 12.12 -16.89
CA TYR A 319 -5.14 12.13 -15.47
C TYR A 319 -6.60 12.50 -15.24
N SER A 320 -7.24 11.80 -14.30
CA SER A 320 -8.54 12.15 -13.72
C SER A 320 -8.38 12.30 -12.21
N PRO A 321 -9.04 13.28 -11.56
CA PRO A 321 -8.98 13.41 -10.11
C PRO A 321 -9.65 12.22 -9.42
N LEU A 322 -9.00 11.68 -8.39
CA LEU A 322 -9.64 10.75 -7.45
C LEU A 322 -10.68 11.50 -6.61
N VAL A 323 -11.79 10.82 -6.30
CA VAL A 323 -12.78 11.35 -5.36
C VAL A 323 -12.20 11.32 -3.93
N PRO A 324 -12.17 12.46 -3.21
CA PRO A 324 -11.69 12.50 -1.84
C PRO A 324 -12.54 11.67 -0.88
N SER A 325 -11.92 11.16 0.18
CA SER A 325 -12.60 10.47 1.29
C SER A 325 -13.47 9.28 0.87
N GLN A 326 -13.11 8.61 -0.22
CA GLN A 326 -13.72 7.35 -0.66
C GLN A 326 -12.85 6.15 -0.30
N PRO A 327 -13.44 4.98 -0.01
CA PRO A 327 -12.70 3.78 0.39
C PRO A 327 -11.83 3.20 -0.73
N HIS A 328 -12.23 3.37 -2.00
CA HIS A 328 -11.50 2.81 -3.16
C HIS A 328 -10.91 3.91 -4.05
N TYR A 329 -10.28 3.51 -5.16
CA TYR A 329 -9.88 4.41 -6.24
C TYR A 329 -11.11 4.83 -7.04
N ASN A 330 -11.89 5.73 -6.45
CA ASN A 330 -13.09 6.26 -7.06
C ASN A 330 -12.77 7.40 -8.03
N LEU A 331 -13.34 7.34 -9.24
CA LEU A 331 -13.32 8.39 -10.25
C LEU A 331 -14.74 8.93 -10.48
N VAL A 332 -14.81 10.10 -11.12
CA VAL A 332 -16.08 10.69 -11.56
C VAL A 332 -16.25 10.42 -13.06
N LEU A 333 -17.06 9.42 -13.41
CA LEU A 333 -17.54 9.22 -14.77
C LEU A 333 -18.60 10.28 -15.09
N GLN A 334 -18.49 10.94 -16.25
CA GLN A 334 -19.39 12.01 -16.67
C GLN A 334 -20.32 11.56 -17.78
N SER A 335 -19.83 10.75 -18.72
CA SER A 335 -20.62 10.25 -19.84
C SER A 335 -20.03 8.97 -20.44
N ILE A 336 -20.90 8.22 -21.10
CA ILE A 336 -20.53 7.12 -21.98
C ILE A 336 -20.86 7.55 -23.41
N ALA A 337 -19.98 7.25 -24.37
CA ALA A 337 -20.24 7.46 -25.79
C ALA A 337 -20.12 6.15 -26.57
N VAL A 338 -20.96 5.99 -27.58
CA VAL A 338 -20.90 4.89 -28.56
C VAL A 338 -20.71 5.51 -29.93
N ASN A 339 -19.66 5.11 -30.65
CA ASN A 339 -19.29 5.69 -31.96
C ASN A 339 -19.19 7.23 -31.93
N GLY A 340 -18.66 7.79 -30.85
CA GLY A 340 -18.52 9.24 -30.64
C GLY A 340 -19.82 9.98 -30.30
N GLN A 341 -20.96 9.29 -30.18
CA GLN A 341 -22.23 9.89 -29.75
C GLN A 341 -22.46 9.63 -28.26
N PHE A 342 -22.66 10.69 -27.47
CA PHE A 342 -22.97 10.55 -26.05
C PHE A 342 -24.34 9.92 -25.82
N LEU A 343 -24.39 8.95 -24.91
CA LEU A 343 -25.64 8.35 -24.47
C LEU A 343 -26.42 9.32 -23.61
N ALA A 344 -27.75 9.34 -23.78
CA ALA A 344 -28.66 10.15 -22.99
C ALA A 344 -28.88 9.53 -21.60
N ILE A 345 -27.86 9.59 -20.74
CA ILE A 345 -27.88 9.11 -19.36
C ILE A 345 -27.89 10.33 -18.43
N ASP A 346 -28.77 10.33 -17.44
CA ASP A 346 -28.80 11.40 -16.43
C ASP A 346 -27.45 11.43 -15.67
N PRO A 347 -26.72 12.56 -15.62
CA PRO A 347 -25.44 12.64 -14.93
C PRO A 347 -25.47 12.22 -13.45
N SER A 348 -26.63 12.31 -12.79
CA SER A 348 -26.82 11.85 -11.41
C SER A 348 -26.64 10.34 -11.24
N VAL A 349 -26.79 9.56 -12.32
CA VAL A 349 -26.54 8.10 -12.34
C VAL A 349 -25.10 7.78 -11.95
N PHE A 350 -24.16 8.63 -12.36
CA PHE A 350 -22.72 8.48 -12.09
C PHE A 350 -22.23 9.27 -10.87
N ALA A 351 -23.09 10.06 -10.24
CA ALA A 351 -22.70 10.87 -9.08
C ALA A 351 -22.27 9.97 -7.92
N THR A 352 -21.17 10.35 -7.25
CA THR A 352 -20.69 9.59 -6.08
C THR A 352 -21.64 9.78 -4.89
N SER A 353 -22.08 8.66 -4.33
CA SER A 353 -22.91 8.59 -3.12
C SER A 353 -22.59 7.28 -2.38
N ASN A 354 -23.26 7.00 -1.26
CA ASN A 354 -23.00 5.79 -0.47
C ASN A 354 -23.15 4.47 -1.25
N ASN A 355 -23.93 4.45 -2.34
CA ASN A 355 -24.17 3.27 -3.17
C ASN A 355 -23.96 3.53 -4.68
N ARG A 356 -23.32 4.65 -5.04
CA ARG A 356 -23.03 5.00 -6.44
C ARG A 356 -21.65 5.62 -6.57
N GLY A 357 -21.07 5.44 -7.74
CA GLY A 357 -19.77 5.98 -8.11
C GLY A 357 -19.07 5.03 -9.06
N THR A 358 -17.88 5.41 -9.49
CA THR A 358 -17.07 4.59 -10.40
C THR A 358 -15.79 4.20 -9.68
N ILE A 359 -15.54 2.90 -9.55
CA ILE A 359 -14.34 2.34 -8.91
C ILE A 359 -13.45 1.76 -10.01
N VAL A 360 -12.14 2.00 -9.92
CA VAL A 360 -11.15 1.31 -10.75
C VAL A 360 -10.61 0.11 -9.97
N ASP A 361 -10.95 -1.08 -10.43
CA ASP A 361 -10.71 -2.33 -9.70
C ASP A 361 -10.11 -3.43 -10.57
N SER A 362 -8.84 -3.80 -10.31
CA SER A 362 -8.20 -4.96 -10.96
C SER A 362 -8.65 -6.31 -10.38
N GLY A 363 -9.28 -6.31 -9.21
CA GLY A 363 -9.83 -7.49 -8.54
C GLY A 363 -11.17 -7.95 -9.13
N THR A 364 -11.79 -7.12 -9.96
CA THR A 364 -13.08 -7.39 -10.62
C THR A 364 -12.87 -7.62 -12.11
N THR A 365 -13.23 -8.80 -12.62
CA THR A 365 -12.94 -9.21 -14.01
C THR A 365 -13.69 -8.40 -15.09
N LEU A 366 -14.96 -8.05 -14.83
CA LEU A 366 -15.86 -7.41 -15.81
C LEU A 366 -16.24 -5.97 -15.40
N ALA A 367 -16.76 -5.20 -16.35
CA ALA A 367 -17.20 -3.84 -16.08
C ALA A 367 -18.67 -3.82 -15.65
N TYR A 368 -18.94 -3.50 -14.38
CA TYR A 368 -20.31 -3.43 -13.88
C TYR A 368 -20.87 -2.02 -14.04
N LEU A 369 -21.95 -1.91 -14.83
CA LEU A 369 -22.73 -0.68 -14.95
C LEU A 369 -24.02 -0.80 -14.16
N VAL A 370 -24.40 0.29 -13.47
CA VAL A 370 -25.75 0.42 -12.91
C VAL A 370 -26.78 0.34 -14.04
N GLN A 371 -27.95 -0.24 -13.76
CA GLN A 371 -28.93 -0.57 -14.78
C GLN A 371 -29.32 0.62 -15.67
N GLU A 372 -29.43 1.82 -15.08
CA GLU A 372 -29.79 3.05 -15.78
C GLU A 372 -28.73 3.52 -16.79
N ALA A 373 -27.49 3.03 -16.68
CA ALA A 373 -26.42 3.21 -17.65
C ALA A 373 -26.24 1.98 -18.56
N TYR A 374 -26.42 0.78 -18.03
CA TYR A 374 -26.31 -0.48 -18.76
C TYR A 374 -27.35 -0.61 -19.88
N ASP A 375 -28.62 -0.36 -19.57
CA ASP A 375 -29.72 -0.49 -20.54
C ASP A 375 -29.55 0.44 -21.77
N PRO A 376 -29.28 1.76 -21.63
CA PRO A 376 -29.02 2.61 -22.79
C PRO A 376 -27.73 2.24 -23.52
N PHE A 377 -26.72 1.74 -22.82
CA PHE A 377 -25.47 1.27 -23.43
C PHE A 377 -25.70 0.06 -24.34
N VAL A 378 -26.27 -1.03 -23.79
CA VAL A 378 -26.51 -2.27 -24.53
C VAL A 378 -27.53 -2.07 -25.65
N SER A 379 -28.59 -1.29 -25.41
CA SER A 379 -29.58 -0.99 -26.46
C SER A 379 -28.98 -0.21 -27.62
N THR A 380 -28.10 0.76 -27.36
CA THR A 380 -27.42 1.53 -28.42
C THR A 380 -26.45 0.66 -29.20
N ILE A 381 -25.66 -0.20 -28.53
CA ILE A 381 -24.81 -1.18 -29.20
C ILE A 381 -25.65 -2.11 -30.07
N THR A 382 -26.72 -2.71 -29.50
CA THR A 382 -27.63 -3.61 -30.22
C THR A 382 -28.21 -2.95 -31.46
N ALA A 383 -28.74 -1.73 -31.34
CA ALA A 383 -29.31 -0.99 -32.45
C ALA A 383 -28.26 -0.72 -33.55
N THR A 384 -27.03 -0.40 -33.16
CA THR A 384 -25.92 -0.13 -34.08
C THR A 384 -25.53 -1.38 -34.88
N VAL A 385 -25.49 -2.56 -34.24
CA VAL A 385 -24.94 -3.78 -34.86
C VAL A 385 -25.99 -4.75 -35.41
N SER A 386 -27.26 -4.62 -35.01
CA SER A 386 -28.36 -5.50 -35.47
C SER A 386 -28.55 -5.62 -36.98
N PRO A 387 -28.15 -4.65 -37.84
CA PRO A 387 -28.16 -4.85 -39.29
C PRO A 387 -27.14 -5.89 -39.78
N SER A 388 -26.11 -6.19 -38.98
CA SER A 388 -24.95 -7.01 -39.36
C SER A 388 -24.81 -8.29 -38.54
N VAL A 389 -25.39 -8.35 -37.34
CA VAL A 389 -25.33 -9.54 -36.45
C VAL A 389 -26.69 -9.86 -35.85
N THR A 390 -26.87 -11.13 -35.48
CA THR A 390 -28.10 -11.59 -34.82
C THR A 390 -27.97 -11.45 -33.31
N PRO A 391 -28.79 -10.62 -32.64
CA PRO A 391 -28.84 -10.57 -31.19
C PRO A 391 -29.38 -11.90 -30.64
N THR A 392 -28.83 -12.37 -29.52
CA THR A 392 -29.25 -13.58 -28.81
C THR A 392 -29.13 -13.38 -27.31
N ILE A 393 -29.83 -14.19 -26.51
CA ILE A 393 -29.69 -14.20 -25.06
C ILE A 393 -28.91 -15.43 -24.64
N TYR A 394 -27.78 -15.23 -23.96
CA TYR A 394 -26.97 -16.32 -23.42
C TYR A 394 -26.76 -16.12 -21.92
N LYS A 395 -27.16 -17.11 -21.12
CA LYS A 395 -27.13 -17.06 -19.64
C LYS A 395 -27.77 -15.79 -19.04
N GLY A 396 -28.81 -15.27 -19.69
CA GLY A 396 -29.52 -14.07 -19.25
C GLY A 396 -28.92 -12.74 -19.73
N ASN A 397 -27.77 -12.77 -20.43
CA ASN A 397 -27.13 -11.57 -20.97
C ASN A 397 -27.40 -11.39 -22.45
N GLN A 398 -27.46 -10.14 -22.91
CA GLN A 398 -27.52 -9.80 -24.32
C GLN A 398 -26.19 -10.13 -24.98
N CYS A 399 -26.21 -11.00 -25.97
CA CYS A 399 -25.04 -11.39 -26.76
C CYS A 399 -25.38 -11.33 -28.25
N TYR A 400 -24.40 -11.60 -29.09
CA TYR A 400 -24.53 -11.49 -30.55
C TYR A 400 -23.86 -12.67 -31.23
N LEU A 401 -24.49 -13.18 -32.28
CA LEU A 401 -23.89 -14.15 -33.20
C LEU A 401 -23.05 -13.39 -34.23
N VAL A 402 -21.74 -13.45 -34.09
CA VAL A 402 -20.77 -12.69 -34.89
C VAL A 402 -20.12 -13.65 -35.91
N PRO A 403 -20.41 -13.50 -37.21
CA PRO A 403 -19.87 -14.39 -38.25
C PRO A 403 -18.45 -14.00 -38.68
N THR A 404 -18.03 -12.76 -38.42
CA THR A 404 -16.73 -12.18 -38.83
C THR A 404 -16.05 -11.48 -37.64
N SER A 405 -15.16 -10.52 -37.90
CA SER A 405 -14.41 -9.82 -36.86
C SER A 405 -15.30 -8.85 -36.05
N VAL A 406 -15.19 -8.89 -34.72
CA VAL A 406 -15.88 -7.92 -33.85
C VAL A 406 -15.43 -6.48 -34.12
N ASN A 407 -14.17 -6.26 -34.50
CA ASN A 407 -13.62 -4.93 -34.77
C ASN A 407 -14.19 -4.28 -36.03
N GLU A 408 -14.78 -5.06 -36.95
CA GLU A 408 -15.43 -4.55 -38.17
C GLU A 408 -16.90 -4.24 -37.96
N ILE A 409 -17.53 -4.88 -36.97
CA ILE A 409 -18.98 -4.84 -36.75
C ILE A 409 -19.34 -3.87 -35.63
N PHE A 410 -18.57 -3.89 -34.54
CA PHE A 410 -18.90 -3.19 -33.32
C PHE A 410 -18.21 -1.82 -33.25
N PRO A 411 -18.90 -0.79 -32.73
CA PRO A 411 -18.35 0.56 -32.66
C PRO A 411 -17.35 0.73 -31.52
N PRO A 412 -16.42 1.71 -31.60
CA PRO A 412 -15.65 2.10 -30.42
C PRO A 412 -16.58 2.70 -29.35
N VAL A 413 -16.22 2.49 -28.08
CA VAL A 413 -16.90 3.03 -26.90
C VAL A 413 -15.96 3.99 -26.17
N SER A 414 -16.48 5.05 -25.56
CA SER A 414 -15.67 5.85 -24.64
C SER A 414 -16.32 6.07 -23.28
N LEU A 415 -15.51 5.95 -22.23
CA LEU A 415 -15.83 6.33 -20.86
C LEU A 415 -15.12 7.65 -20.56
N ASN A 416 -15.89 8.71 -20.30
CA ASN A 416 -15.38 10.07 -20.18
C ASN A 416 -15.45 10.53 -18.73
N PHE A 417 -14.30 10.86 -18.15
CA PHE A 417 -14.13 11.17 -16.73
C PHE A 417 -13.87 12.67 -16.50
N ALA A 418 -14.08 13.11 -15.26
CA ALA A 418 -13.73 14.46 -14.84
C ALA A 418 -12.25 14.79 -15.13
N GLY A 419 -11.97 16.08 -15.34
CA GLY A 419 -10.63 16.52 -15.77
C GLY A 419 -10.37 16.35 -17.27
N GLY A 420 -11.34 15.86 -18.04
CA GLY A 420 -11.25 15.71 -19.49
C GLY A 420 -10.55 14.42 -19.93
N ALA A 421 -10.33 13.48 -19.02
CA ALA A 421 -9.78 12.17 -19.35
C ALA A 421 -10.84 11.31 -20.06
N SER A 422 -10.46 10.65 -21.15
CA SER A 422 -11.33 9.76 -21.90
C SER A 422 -10.64 8.42 -22.14
N MET A 423 -11.28 7.34 -21.72
CA MET A 423 -10.86 5.97 -22.01
C MET A 423 -11.63 5.49 -23.24
N THR A 424 -10.94 5.32 -24.36
CA THR A 424 -11.54 4.81 -25.60
C THR A 424 -11.27 3.32 -25.72
N LEU A 425 -12.33 2.54 -25.81
CA LEU A 425 -12.32 1.09 -25.85
C LEU A 425 -12.66 0.59 -27.26
N LYS A 426 -11.86 -0.33 -27.75
CA LYS A 426 -12.13 -1.12 -28.95
C LYS A 426 -13.11 -2.26 -28.64
N PRO A 427 -13.81 -2.81 -29.65
CA PRO A 427 -14.71 -3.95 -29.46
C PRO A 427 -14.11 -5.13 -28.69
N GLU A 428 -12.87 -5.49 -28.99
CA GLU A 428 -12.13 -6.54 -28.30
C GLU A 428 -11.85 -6.27 -26.80
N GLU A 429 -12.01 -5.03 -26.33
CA GLU A 429 -11.76 -4.62 -24.95
C GLU A 429 -13.04 -4.57 -24.09
N TYR A 430 -14.22 -4.55 -24.71
CA TYR A 430 -15.52 -4.53 -23.99
C TYR A 430 -16.47 -5.70 -24.38
N LEU A 431 -16.00 -6.65 -25.19
CA LEU A 431 -16.74 -7.86 -25.57
C LEU A 431 -15.96 -9.10 -25.15
N ILE A 432 -16.68 -10.12 -24.67
CA ILE A 432 -16.12 -11.45 -24.42
C ILE A 432 -16.68 -12.47 -25.40
N HIS A 433 -15.78 -13.32 -25.90
CA HIS A 433 -16.11 -14.47 -26.72
C HIS A 433 -16.59 -15.64 -25.85
N SER A 434 -17.84 -16.06 -26.03
CA SER A 434 -18.53 -17.13 -25.28
C SER A 434 -18.80 -18.35 -26.18
N GLY A 435 -17.76 -18.82 -26.87
CA GLY A 435 -17.81 -19.91 -27.86
C GLY A 435 -17.82 -19.40 -29.30
N PHE A 436 -17.69 -20.30 -30.29
CA PHE A 436 -17.28 -20.00 -31.68
C PHE A 436 -17.88 -18.74 -32.34
N TYR A 437 -19.12 -18.37 -32.02
CA TYR A 437 -19.81 -17.22 -32.64
C TYR A 437 -20.45 -16.25 -31.64
N VAL A 438 -20.39 -16.47 -30.33
CA VAL A 438 -21.16 -15.66 -29.38
C VAL A 438 -20.26 -14.61 -28.76
N SER A 439 -20.58 -13.33 -28.92
CA SER A 439 -19.91 -12.22 -28.23
C SER A 439 -20.89 -11.51 -27.30
N CYS A 440 -20.50 -11.27 -26.04
CA CYS A 440 -21.32 -10.61 -25.03
C CYS A 440 -20.62 -9.33 -24.53
N PRO A 441 -21.31 -8.18 -24.39
CA PRO A 441 -20.76 -7.02 -23.70
C PRO A 441 -20.37 -7.34 -22.27
N THR A 442 -19.27 -6.75 -21.81
CA THR A 442 -18.70 -6.94 -20.48
C THR A 442 -18.79 -5.73 -19.59
#